data_AF-A0A4R9IG13-F1
#
_entry.id   AF-A0A4R9IG13-F1
#
_cell.length_a   1.000
_cell.length_b   1.000
_cell.length_c   1.000
_cell.angle_alpha   90.00
_cell.angle_beta   90.00
_cell.angle_gamma   90.00
#
_symmetry.space_group_name_H-M   'P 1'
#
loop_
_entity.id
_entity.type
_entity.pdbx_description
1 polymer ?
#
loop_
_entity_poly.entity_id
_entity_poly.type
_entity_poly.pdbx_seq_one_letter_code
_entity_poly.pdbx_strand_id
1 'polypeptide(L)' 'MFLASTKTWYLERVVYLVAGLFSLVGVSLGTFLSPWWFLLNLLVGVNLIVFSTIGFCPMAILLKKLGFESKVVD' A
#
# COMPACT_ATOMS: atom_id res chain seq x y z
N MET A 1 20.95 -8.88 5.47
CA MET A 1 19.70 -8.76 6.24
C MET A 1 19.52 -7.29 6.58
N PHE A 2 18.68 -6.57 5.84
CA PHE A 2 18.38 -5.17 6.16
C PHE A 2 17.29 -5.17 7.24
N LEU A 3 17.66 -4.94 8.49
CA LEU A 3 16.68 -4.61 9.52
C LEU A 3 16.34 -3.12 9.39
N ALA A 4 15.21 -2.82 8.75
CA ALA A 4 14.68 -1.47 8.75
C ALA A 4 14.33 -1.06 10.19
N SER A 5 14.84 0.09 10.64
CA SER A 5 14.58 0.63 11.98
C SER A 5 13.08 0.85 12.17
N THR A 6 12.48 0.15 13.14
CA THR A 6 11.04 0.14 13.38
C THR A 6 10.56 1.21 14.36
N LYS A 7 11.46 2.13 14.74
CA LYS A 7 11.30 3.07 15.86
C LYS A 7 10.13 4.06 15.72
N THR A 8 9.65 4.30 14.51
CA THR A 8 8.51 5.19 14.20
C THR A 8 7.65 4.60 13.09
N TRP A 9 6.34 4.74 13.22
CA TRP A 9 5.39 4.43 12.15
C TRP A 9 5.37 5.59 11.15
N TYR A 10 6.27 5.53 10.17
CA TYR A 10 6.31 6.49 9.07
C TYR A 10 5.36 6.06 7.95
N LEU A 11 4.85 7.03 7.20
CA LEU A 11 3.77 6.88 6.23
C LEU A 11 3.98 5.70 5.27
N GLU A 12 5.14 5.62 4.63
CA GLU A 12 5.44 4.57 3.64
C GLU A 12 5.37 3.16 4.24
N ARG A 13 5.78 2.99 5.51
CA ARG A 13 5.68 1.70 6.20
C ARG A 13 4.23 1.27 6.42
N VAL A 14 3.35 2.21 6.72
CA VAL A 14 1.91 1.94 6.85
C VAL A 14 1.32 1.61 5.47
N VAL A 15 1.73 2.33 4.42
CA VAL A 15 1.30 2.05 3.04
C VAL A 15 1.67 0.62 2.62
N TYR A 16 2.92 0.19 2.84
CA TYR A 16 3.35 -1.18 2.52
C TYR A 16 2.57 -2.24 3.31
N LEU A 17 2.30 -1.99 4.59
CA LEU A 17 1.55 -2.92 5.44
C LEU A 17 0.11 -3.05 4.94
N VAL A 18 -0.56 -1.92 4.69
CA VAL A 18 -1.95 -1.94 4.23
C VAL A 18 -2.05 -2.53 2.82
N ALA A 19 -1.12 -2.21 1.91
CA ALA A 19 -1.11 -2.79 0.58
C ALA A 19 -0.91 -4.32 0.61
N GLY A 20 -0.04 -4.83 1.48
CA GLY A 20 0.13 -6.26 1.71
C GLY A 20 -1.14 -6.93 2.25
N LEU A 21 -1.81 -6.29 3.22
CA LEU A 21 -3.06 -6.79 3.77
C LEU A 21 -4.16 -6.83 2.71
N PHE A 22 -4.31 -5.75 1.93
CA PHE A 22 -5.26 -5.66 0.83
C PHE A 22 -4.98 -6.70 -0.26
N SER A 23 -3.71 -7.00 -0.53
CA SER A 23 -3.34 -8.02 -1.51
C SER A 23 -3.69 -9.43 -1.03
N LEU A 24 -3.42 -9.76 0.24
CA LEU A 24 -3.82 -11.04 0.84
C LEU A 24 -5.34 -11.22 0.85
N VAL A 25 -6.08 -10.17 1.17
CA VAL A 25 -7.55 -10.15 1.08
C VAL A 25 -8.01 -10.32 -0.38
N GLY A 26 -7.37 -9.62 -1.33
CA GLY A 26 -7.70 -9.73 -2.76
C GLY A 26 -7.48 -11.13 -3.32
N VAL A 27 -6.36 -11.77 -2.98
CA VAL A 27 -6.04 -13.14 -3.41
C VAL A 27 -6.97 -14.16 -2.73
N SER A 28 -7.23 -14.02 -1.43
CA SER A 28 -8.13 -14.94 -0.70
C SER A 28 -9.58 -14.85 -1.19
N LEU A 29 -10.10 -13.67 -1.50
CA LEU A 29 -11.42 -13.56 -2.13
C LEU A 29 -11.41 -14.00 -3.59
N GLY A 30 -10.31 -13.80 -4.32
CA GLY A 30 -10.15 -14.25 -5.70
C GLY A 30 -10.19 -15.77 -5.85
N THR A 31 -9.71 -16.51 -4.84
CA THR A 31 -9.78 -17.97 -4.82
C THR A 31 -11.12 -18.51 -4.31
N PHE A 32 -11.82 -17.79 -3.43
CA PHE A 32 -13.07 -18.27 -2.82
C PHE A 32 -14.37 -17.82 -3.51
N LEU A 33 -14.44 -16.62 -4.09
CA LEU A 33 -15.68 -16.07 -4.63
C LEU A 33 -15.72 -16.00 -6.16
N SER A 34 -14.69 -15.42 -6.80
CA SER A 34 -14.67 -15.25 -8.27
C SER A 34 -13.32 -14.70 -8.76
N PRO A 35 -12.81 -15.13 -9.93
CA PRO A 35 -11.57 -14.60 -10.52
C PRO A 35 -11.60 -13.08 -10.81
N TRP A 36 -12.78 -12.45 -10.80
CA TRP A 36 -12.92 -10.99 -10.88
C TRP A 36 -12.24 -10.23 -9.72
N TRP A 37 -12.00 -10.87 -8.57
CA TRP A 37 -11.28 -10.24 -7.46
C TRP A 37 -9.78 -10.04 -7.72
N PHE A 38 -9.20 -10.75 -8.70
CA PHE A 38 -7.83 -10.49 -9.14
C PHE A 38 -7.68 -9.12 -9.79
N LEU A 39 -8.73 -8.57 -10.41
CA LEU A 39 -8.69 -7.22 -10.97
C LEU A 39 -8.47 -6.16 -9.88
N LEU A 40 -9.08 -6.34 -8.69
CA LEU A 40 -8.83 -5.47 -7.53
C LEU A 40 -7.37 -5.59 -7.05
N ASN A 41 -6.84 -6.82 -6.96
CA ASN A 41 -5.44 -7.03 -6.60
C ASN A 41 -4.47 -6.43 -7.63
N LEU A 42 -4.80 -6.51 -8.92
CA LEU A 42 -4.06 -5.90 -10.01
C LEU A 42 -4.04 -4.37 -9.89
N LEU A 43 -5.20 -3.75 -9.61
CA LEU A 43 -5.34 -2.31 -9.37
C LEU A 43 -4.48 -1.82 -8.18
N VAL A 44 -4.41 -2.59 -7.10
CA VAL A 44 -3.53 -2.30 -5.95
C VAL A 44 -2.06 -2.38 -6.35
N GLY A 45 -1.68 -3.41 -7.12
CA GLY A 45 -0.32 -3.57 -7.63
C GLY A 45 0.11 -2.43 -8.56
N VAL A 46 -0.76 -2.03 -9.50
CA VAL A 46 -0.51 -0.89 -10.39
C VAL A 46 -0.35 0.41 -9.59
N ASN A 47 -1.16 0.64 -8.56
CA ASN A 47 -1.00 1.79 -7.67
C ASN A 47 0.36 1.82 -6.97
N LEU A 48 0.86 0.67 -6.50
CA LEU A 48 2.20 0.58 -5.91
C LEU A 48 3.31 0.89 -6.93
N ILE A 49 3.16 0.43 -8.17
CA ILE A 49 4.13 0.71 -9.25
C ILE A 49 4.13 2.20 -9.60
N VAL A 50 2.95 2.81 -9.70
CA VAL A 50 2.79 4.26 -9.93
C VAL A 50 3.37 5.05 -8.76
N PHE A 51 3.19 4.61 -7.52
CA PHE A 51 3.82 5.25 -6.36
C PHE A 51 5.34 5.21 -6.44
N SER A 52 5.91 4.06 -6.81
CA SER A 52 7.37 3.92 -6.93
C SER A 52 7.97 4.69 -8.11
N THR A 53 7.19 4.99 -9.16
CA THR A 53 7.68 5.65 -10.38
C THR A 53 7.36 7.14 -10.45
N ILE A 54 6.17 7.54 -9.98
CA ILE A 54 5.60 8.90 -10.10
C ILE A 54 5.47 9.57 -8.72
N GLY A 55 5.58 8.81 -7.62
CA GLY A 55 5.36 9.31 -6.26
C GLY A 55 3.87 9.54 -5.93
N PHE A 56 2.96 9.21 -6.85
CA PHE A 56 1.53 9.45 -6.67
C PHE A 56 0.85 8.23 -6.05
N CYS A 57 0.56 8.29 -4.74
CA CYS A 57 -0.25 7.28 -4.06
C CYS A 57 -1.49 7.93 -3.43
N PRO A 58 -2.71 7.65 -3.91
CA PRO A 58 -3.94 8.17 -3.31
C PRO A 58 -4.08 7.74 -1.85
N MET A 59 -3.56 6.56 -1.51
CA MET A 59 -3.52 6.07 -0.13
C MET A 59 -2.59 6.90 0.74
N ALA A 60 -1.44 7.34 0.21
CA ALA A 60 -0.53 8.22 0.93
C ALA A 60 -1.16 9.60 1.19
N ILE A 61 -1.92 10.13 0.23
CA ILE A 61 -2.70 11.36 0.41
C ILE A 61 -3.76 11.19 1.52
N LEU A 62 -4.44 10.04 1.54
CA LEU A 62 -5.43 9.72 2.57
C LEU A 62 -4.81 9.64 3.97
N LEU A 63 -3.64 9.00 4.08
CA LEU A 63 -2.87 8.86 5.32
C LEU A 63 -2.26 10.19 5.78
N LYS A 64 -1.81 11.05 4.85
CA LYS A 64 -1.39 12.43 5.11
C LYS A 64 -2.56 13.24 5.70
N LYS A 65 -3.78 13.04 5.19
CA LYS A 65 -4.99 13.69 5.70
C LYS A 65 -5.44 13.16 7.08
N LEU A 66 -5.06 11.94 7.43
CA LEU A 66 -5.30 11.30 8.73
C LEU A 66 -4.25 11.69 9.79
N GLY A 67 -3.30 12.57 9.47
CA GLY A 67 -2.32 13.10 10.42
C GLY A 67 -1.03 12.30 10.56
N PHE A 68 -0.77 11.34 9.66
CA PHE A 68 0.54 10.69 9.60
C PHE A 68 1.51 11.58 8.81
N GLU A 69 2.48 12.17 9.51
CA GLU A 69 3.53 12.97 8.88
C GLU A 69 4.47 12.09 8.06
N SER A 70 4.60 12.41 6.78
CA SER A 70 5.65 11.89 5.92
C SER A 70 7.00 12.41 6.42
N LYS A 71 7.95 11.52 6.72
CA LYS A 71 9.36 11.90 6.95
C LYS A 71 10.09 12.30 5.65
N VAL A 72 9.39 12.22 4.50
CA VAL A 72 9.82 12.72 3.20
C VAL A 72 9.32 14.15 3.11
N VAL A 73 10.25 15.11 3.14
CA VAL A 73 9.98 16.49 2.74
C VAL A 73 9.74 16.46 1.23
N ASP A 74 8.54 16.86 0.81
CA ASP A 74 8.24 17.17 -0.60
C ASP A 74 8.99 18.46 -0.98
#